data_AF-A0A067LZ10-F1
#
_entry.id   AF-A0A067LZ10-F1
#
_cell.length_a   1.000
_cell.length_b   1.000
_cell.length_c   1.000
_cell.angle_alpha   90.00
_cell.angle_beta   90.00
_cell.angle_gamma   90.00
#
_symmetry.space_group_name_H-M   'P 1'
#
loop_
_entity.id
_entity.type
_entity.pdbx_description
1 polymer ?
#
loop_
_entity_poly.entity_id
_entity_poly.type
_entity_poly.pdbx_seq_one_letter_code
_entity_poly.pdbx_strand_id
1 'polypeptide(L)'
;MCSSILAGRGSDSDDYGDIAFWVGKEGGAGGKEGILNALGLLGMVERGKIVSIPHEDGPLPAALAQIPPPELMSSDGISELSDLLSRLHDTFEFRVELPGSEGTVVHFLVGKAEDDGYCGLAGVGVWAGE
;
A
#
# COMPACT_ATOMS: atom_id res chain seq x y z
N MET A 1 11.21 11.18 10.12
CA MET A 1 10.62 9.82 10.13
C MET A 1 9.53 9.89 9.10
N CYS A 2 9.62 9.11 8.01
CA CYS A 2 8.58 9.11 6.98
C CYS A 2 7.25 8.70 7.62
N SER A 3 6.17 9.44 7.37
CA SER A 3 4.86 9.16 7.95
C SER A 3 4.13 8.00 7.25
N SER A 4 4.43 7.75 5.97
CA SER A 4 3.91 6.59 5.22
C SER A 4 4.99 5.51 5.05
N ILE A 5 4.64 4.31 5.50
CA ILE A 5 5.38 3.06 5.37
C ILE A 5 5.34 2.57 3.93
N LEU A 6 4.24 2.80 3.21
CA LEU A 6 4.10 2.38 1.81
C LEU A 6 4.86 3.28 0.82
N ALA A 7 4.93 4.59 1.11
CA ALA A 7 5.65 5.53 0.25
C ALA A 7 7.18 5.46 0.44
N GLY A 8 7.65 4.84 1.54
CA GLY A 8 9.06 4.64 1.83
C GLY A 8 9.85 5.94 2.00
N ARG A 9 11.18 5.81 1.95
CA ARG A 9 12.13 6.92 2.17
C ARG A 9 12.18 7.97 1.05
N GLY A 10 11.50 7.73 -0.07
CA GLY A 10 11.47 8.63 -1.23
C GLY A 10 10.39 9.71 -1.16
N SER A 11 9.51 9.65 -0.17
CA SER A 11 8.43 10.61 0.02
C SER A 11 8.84 11.68 1.03
N ASP A 12 9.00 12.92 0.56
CA ASP A 12 9.17 14.14 1.38
C ASP A 12 7.83 14.63 1.96
N SER A 13 6.75 13.84 1.81
CA SER A 13 5.46 14.12 2.41
C SER A 13 5.48 13.67 3.88
N ASP A 14 5.97 14.54 4.76
CA ASP A 14 6.02 14.31 6.22
C ASP A 14 4.61 14.29 6.88
N ASP A 15 3.53 14.64 6.19
CA ASP A 15 2.23 14.93 6.82
C ASP A 15 1.14 13.84 6.73
N TYR A 16 1.33 12.75 5.97
CA TYR A 16 0.28 11.75 5.75
C TYR A 16 0.73 10.32 6.10
N GLY A 17 0.12 9.77 7.15
CA GLY A 17 0.28 8.36 7.52
C GLY A 17 -0.55 7.40 6.67
N ASP A 18 -0.20 6.12 6.70
CA ASP A 18 -0.99 5.09 6.02
C ASP A 18 -2.35 4.88 6.70
N ILE A 19 -3.38 4.65 5.90
CA ILE A 19 -4.75 4.37 6.34
C ILE A 19 -5.07 2.92 6.06
N ALA A 20 -5.54 2.19 7.07
CA ALA A 20 -6.07 0.85 6.89
C ALA A 20 -7.48 0.89 6.29
N PHE A 21 -7.77 -0.03 5.37
CA PHE A 21 -9.09 -0.18 4.77
C PHE A 21 -9.57 -1.63 4.78
N TRP A 22 -10.89 -1.79 4.69
CA TRP A 22 -11.59 -3.05 4.54
C TRP A 22 -12.64 -2.90 3.43
N VAL A 23 -12.63 -3.78 2.43
CA VAL A 23 -13.58 -3.73 1.30
C VAL A 23 -14.46 -4.99 1.22
N GLY A 24 -14.34 -5.89 2.20
CA GLY A 24 -15.12 -7.13 2.23
C GLY A 24 -14.72 -8.13 1.15
N LYS A 25 -15.47 -9.23 1.09
CA LYS A 25 -15.22 -10.36 0.18
C LYS A 25 -15.34 -9.98 -1.29
N GLU A 26 -16.38 -9.24 -1.63
CA GLU A 26 -16.67 -8.86 -3.02
C GLU A 26 -15.84 -7.67 -3.49
N GLY A 27 -15.30 -6.86 -2.57
CA GLY A 27 -14.55 -5.65 -2.91
C GLY A 27 -13.21 -5.91 -3.60
N GLY A 28 -12.60 -7.09 -3.39
CA GLY A 28 -11.37 -7.49 -4.09
C GLY A 28 -11.58 -8.37 -5.31
N ALA A 29 -12.82 -8.73 -5.65
CA ALA A 29 -13.15 -9.68 -6.72
C ALA A 29 -12.71 -9.24 -8.14
N GLY A 30 -12.23 -7.99 -8.30
CA GLY A 30 -11.68 -7.43 -9.54
C GLY A 30 -10.20 -7.05 -9.46
N GLY A 31 -9.45 -7.56 -8.47
CA GLY A 31 -8.06 -7.15 -8.26
C GLY A 31 -7.94 -5.65 -7.98
N LYS A 32 -6.93 -5.00 -8.56
CA LYS A 32 -6.63 -3.57 -8.32
C LYS A 32 -7.82 -2.64 -8.60
N GLU A 33 -8.49 -2.84 -9.74
CA GLU A 33 -9.65 -2.04 -10.13
C GLU A 33 -10.87 -2.33 -9.22
N GLY A 34 -11.03 -3.57 -8.78
CA GLY A 34 -12.05 -3.95 -7.80
C GLY A 34 -11.87 -3.20 -6.48
N ILE A 35 -10.65 -3.18 -5.95
CA ILE A 35 -10.31 -2.43 -4.72
C ILE A 35 -10.61 -0.95 -4.90
N LEU A 36 -10.17 -0.35 -6.00
CA LEU A 36 -10.41 1.08 -6.26
C LEU A 36 -11.90 1.39 -6.42
N ASN A 37 -12.66 0.52 -7.07
CA ASN A 37 -14.11 0.66 -7.18
C ASN A 37 -14.79 0.58 -5.80
N ALA A 38 -14.40 -0.39 -4.97
CA ALA A 38 -14.95 -0.56 -3.63
C ALA A 38 -14.65 0.62 -2.70
N LEU A 39 -13.50 1.28 -2.90
CA LEU A 39 -13.12 2.51 -2.19
C LEU A 39 -13.71 3.79 -2.80
N GLY A 40 -14.46 3.71 -3.91
CA GLY A 40 -14.99 4.88 -4.61
C GLY A 40 -13.92 5.72 -5.34
N LEU A 41 -12.76 5.13 -5.61
CA LEU A 41 -11.59 5.79 -6.21
C LEU A 41 -11.43 5.49 -7.70
N LEU A 42 -12.40 4.83 -8.35
CA LEU A 42 -12.29 4.47 -9.77
C LEU A 42 -12.08 5.70 -10.68
N GLY A 43 -12.66 6.85 -10.32
CA GLY A 43 -12.44 8.12 -11.05
C GLY A 43 -10.99 8.62 -11.02
N MET A 44 -10.17 8.15 -10.06
CA MET A 44 -8.72 8.41 -10.07
C MET A 44 -8.01 7.64 -11.18
N VAL A 45 -8.50 6.45 -11.52
CA VAL A 45 -7.93 5.60 -12.59
C VAL A 45 -8.27 6.14 -13.97
N GLU A 46 -9.45 6.72 -14.16
CA GLU A 46 -9.86 7.30 -15.45
C GLU A 46 -8.89 8.37 -15.95
N ARG A 47 -8.18 9.01 -15.03
CA ARG A 47 -7.19 10.05 -15.31
C ARG A 47 -5.77 9.57 -15.03
N GLY A 48 -5.61 8.64 -14.10
CA GLY A 48 -4.33 8.14 -13.62
C GLY A 48 -3.82 6.89 -14.30
N LYS A 49 -2.69 6.40 -13.80
CA LYS A 49 -2.07 5.15 -14.23
C LYS A 49 -1.89 4.23 -13.04
N ILE A 50 -2.42 3.01 -13.15
CA ILE A 50 -2.15 1.95 -12.17
C ILE A 50 -0.80 1.33 -12.50
N VAL A 51 0.13 1.36 -11.55
CA VAL A 51 1.46 0.75 -11.65
C VAL A 51 1.56 -0.34 -10.60
N SER A 52 1.78 -1.58 -11.05
CA SER A 52 2.03 -2.70 -10.13
C SER A 52 3.43 -2.57 -9.55
N ILE A 53 3.57 -2.75 -8.24
CA ILE A 53 4.85 -2.74 -7.57
C ILE A 53 5.29 -4.21 -7.42
N PRO A 54 6.48 -4.59 -7.87
CA PRO A 54 7.02 -5.93 -7.62
C PRO A 54 7.08 -6.15 -6.12
N HIS A 55 6.34 -7.15 -5.65
CA HIS A 55 6.28 -7.55 -4.26
C HIS A 55 7.02 -8.87 -4.15
N GLU A 56 8.18 -8.91 -3.51
CA GLU A 56 8.86 -10.18 -3.24
C GLU A 56 8.08 -10.97 -2.19
N ASP A 57 8.12 -12.30 -2.27
CA ASP A 57 7.31 -13.20 -1.45
C ASP A 57 7.44 -12.89 0.05
N GLY A 58 6.40 -12.28 0.62
CA GLY A 58 6.35 -11.91 2.03
C GLY A 58 5.20 -10.92 2.32
N PRO A 59 4.78 -10.77 3.58
CA PRO A 59 3.66 -9.89 3.94
C PRO A 59 4.06 -8.42 4.08
N LEU A 60 5.35 -8.12 4.03
CA LEU A 60 5.87 -6.78 4.27
C LEU A 60 5.78 -5.94 2.99
N PRO A 61 5.34 -4.66 3.07
CA PRO A 61 5.40 -3.73 1.96
C PRO A 61 6.79 -3.71 1.32
N ALA A 62 6.87 -3.52 0.00
CA ALA A 62 8.13 -3.44 -0.74
C ALA A 62 9.08 -2.36 -0.18
N ALA A 63 8.51 -1.28 0.37
CA ALA A 63 9.25 -0.22 1.05
C ALA A 63 9.92 -0.66 2.38
N LEU A 64 9.33 -1.62 3.09
CA LEU A 64 9.92 -2.22 4.31
C LEU A 64 10.87 -3.37 3.99
N ALA A 65 10.67 -4.07 2.87
CA ALA A 65 11.57 -5.15 2.44
C ALA A 65 13.02 -4.68 2.20
N GLN A 66 13.22 -3.38 1.94
CA GLN A 66 14.55 -2.79 1.74
C GLN A 66 15.27 -2.40 3.05
N ILE A 67 14.59 -2.47 4.20
CA ILE A 67 15.18 -2.17 5.50
C ILE A 67 15.82 -3.45 6.06
N PRO A 68 17.09 -3.42 6.48
CA PRO A 68 17.74 -4.61 7.00
C PRO A 68 17.01 -5.12 8.27
N PRO A 69 16.81 -6.45 8.42
CA PRO A 69 16.05 -7.05 9.52
C PRO A 69 16.41 -6.57 10.94
N PRO A 70 17.70 -6.34 11.29
CA PRO A 70 18.06 -5.87 12.63
C PRO A 70 17.50 -4.49 12.97
N GLU A 71 17.36 -3.61 11.97
CA GLU A 71 16.80 -2.26 12.15
C GLU A 71 15.27 -2.33 12.19
N LEU A 72 14.67 -3.19 11.37
CA LEU A 72 13.24 -3.44 11.33
C LEU A 72 12.71 -4.01 12.66
N MET A 73 13.43 -4.99 13.23
CA MET A 73 13.07 -5.69 14.47
C MET A 73 13.38 -4.89 15.75
N SER A 74 14.05 -3.73 15.63
CA SER A 74 14.41 -2.88 16.76
C SER A 74 13.32 -1.88 17.16
N SER A 75 12.23 -1.82 16.39
CA SER A 75 11.08 -0.96 16.63
C SER A 75 9.85 -1.81 16.97
N ASP A 76 9.36 -1.72 18.21
CA ASP A 76 8.19 -2.48 18.69
C ASP A 76 6.97 -2.31 17.78
N GLY A 77 6.75 -1.10 17.25
CA GLY A 77 5.62 -0.81 16.35
C GLY A 77 5.73 -1.46 14.97
N ILE A 78 6.95 -1.67 14.46
CA ILE A 78 7.13 -2.35 13.17
C ILE A 78 6.96 -3.87 13.34
N SER A 79 7.36 -4.43 14.48
CA SER A 79 7.13 -5.84 14.78
C SER A 79 5.63 -6.16 14.84
N GLU A 80 4.84 -5.35 15.55
CA GLU A 80 3.39 -5.55 15.65
C GLU A 80 2.70 -5.39 14.28
N LEU A 81 3.10 -4.40 13.49
CA LEU A 81 2.59 -4.23 12.13
C LEU A 81 2.97 -5.41 11.23
N SER A 82 4.20 -5.91 11.33
CA SER A 82 4.68 -7.07 10.58
C SER A 82 3.85 -8.31 10.90
N ASP A 83 3.57 -8.54 12.18
CA ASP A 83 2.72 -9.64 12.64
C ASP A 83 1.30 -9.51 12.10
N LEU A 84 0.72 -8.30 12.09
CA LEU A 84 -0.62 -8.06 11.53
C LEU A 84 -0.67 -8.30 10.02
N LEU A 85 0.31 -7.79 9.27
CA LEU A 85 0.36 -7.97 7.83
C LEU A 85 0.65 -9.42 7.45
N SER A 86 1.37 -10.18 8.29
CA SER A 86 1.64 -11.61 8.08
C SER A 86 0.40 -12.50 8.01
N ARG A 87 -0.73 -11.99 8.50
CA ARG A 87 -2.03 -12.68 8.47
C ARG A 87 -2.78 -12.49 7.16
N LEU A 88 -2.27 -11.64 6.26
CA LEU A 88 -2.83 -11.46 4.93
C LEU A 88 -2.31 -12.52 3.97
N HIS A 89 -3.21 -13.01 3.12
CA HIS A 89 -2.92 -13.95 2.04
C HIS A 89 -3.10 -13.26 0.68
N ASP A 90 -2.54 -13.84 -0.38
CA ASP A 90 -2.66 -13.32 -1.76
C ASP A 90 -2.36 -11.82 -1.86
N THR A 91 -1.27 -11.39 -1.21
CA THR A 91 -0.93 -9.98 -1.10
C THR A 91 -0.42 -9.41 -2.41
N PHE A 92 -0.81 -8.18 -2.73
CA PHE A 92 -0.29 -7.44 -3.87
C PHE A 92 -0.15 -5.96 -3.56
N GLU A 93 0.87 -5.34 -4.15
CA GLU A 93 1.15 -3.92 -4.02
C GLU A 93 1.01 -3.21 -5.36
N PHE A 94 0.44 -2.00 -5.33
CA PHE A 94 0.35 -1.15 -6.50
C PHE A 94 0.27 0.33 -6.09
N ARG A 95 0.52 1.21 -7.05
CA ARG A 95 0.27 2.64 -6.89
C ARG A 95 -0.60 3.19 -8.01
N VAL A 96 -1.30 4.28 -7.71
CA VAL A 96 -2.03 5.09 -8.69
C VAL A 96 -1.28 6.40 -8.86
N GLU A 97 -0.77 6.64 -10.07
CA GLU A 97 -0.14 7.90 -10.47
C GLU A 97 -1.23 8.87 -10.94
N LEU A 98 -1.35 10.04 -10.29
CA LEU A 98 -2.35 11.04 -10.65
C LEU A 98 -1.74 12.07 -11.63
N PRO A 99 -2.38 12.38 -12.76
CA PRO A 99 -1.86 13.39 -13.69
C PRO A 99 -2.04 14.80 -13.10
N GLY A 100 -1.05 15.65 -13.28
CA GLY A 100 -1.12 17.06 -12.88
C GLY A 100 -1.05 17.30 -11.36
N SER A 101 -0.66 16.30 -10.57
CA SER A 101 -0.54 16.38 -9.11
C SER A 101 0.91 16.55 -8.61
N GLU A 102 1.78 17.15 -9.42
CA GLU A 102 3.21 17.35 -9.07
C GLU A 102 3.93 16.05 -8.63
N GLY A 103 3.55 14.91 -9.22
CA GLY A 103 4.14 13.61 -8.87
C GLY A 103 3.45 12.91 -7.69
N THR A 104 2.31 13.40 -7.18
CA THR A 104 1.56 12.70 -6.13
C THR A 104 1.08 11.33 -6.61
N VAL A 105 1.37 10.31 -5.80
CA VAL A 105 0.97 8.92 -6.00
C VAL A 105 0.25 8.40 -4.76
N VAL A 106 -0.67 7.46 -4.96
CA VAL A 106 -1.32 6.73 -3.85
C VAL A 106 -0.89 5.27 -3.92
N HIS A 107 -0.19 4.79 -2.89
CA HIS A 107 0.25 3.42 -2.73
C HIS A 107 -0.81 2.60 -2.03
N PHE A 108 -0.92 1.33 -2.41
CA PHE A 108 -1.82 0.35 -1.84
C PHE A 108 -1.09 -0.96 -1.62
N LEU A 109 -1.12 -1.46 -0.39
CA LEU A 109 -0.87 -2.87 -0.08
C LEU A 109 -2.22 -3.50 0.21
N VAL A 110 -2.57 -4.55 -0.52
CA VAL A 110 -3.83 -5.29 -0.34
C VAL A 110 -3.49 -6.73 -0.05
N GLY A 111 -4.28 -7.37 0.81
CA GLY A 111 -4.34 -8.81 0.92
C GLY A 111 -5.71 -9.30 1.37
N LYS A 112 -5.84 -10.61 1.40
CA LYS A 112 -7.04 -11.31 1.83
C LYS A 112 -6.90 -11.73 3.29
N ALA A 113 -7.85 -11.35 4.12
CA ALA A 113 -7.91 -11.74 5.53
C ALA A 113 -8.51 -13.15 5.70
N GLU A 114 -8.33 -13.73 6.90
CA GLU A 114 -8.78 -15.08 7.25
C GLU A 114 -10.30 -15.29 7.12
N ASP A 115 -11.08 -14.22 7.29
CA ASP A 115 -12.54 -14.17 7.15
C ASP A 115 -13.02 -13.94 5.70
N ASP A 116 -12.12 -14.21 4.74
CA ASP A 116 -12.41 -14.28 3.30
C ASP A 116 -12.64 -12.91 2.63
N GLY A 117 -12.44 -11.80 3.35
CA GLY A 117 -12.51 -10.43 2.85
C GLY A 117 -11.16 -9.83 2.46
N TYR A 118 -11.19 -8.73 1.69
CA TYR A 118 -10.00 -7.99 1.31
C TYR A 118 -9.82 -6.75 2.18
N CYS A 119 -8.57 -6.52 2.60
CA CYS A 119 -8.16 -5.37 3.38
C CYS A 119 -6.72 -4.98 3.08
N GLY A 120 -6.27 -3.88 3.64
CA GLY A 120 -4.95 -3.38 3.31
C GLY A 120 -4.64 -2.02 3.90
N LEU A 121 -3.54 -1.46 3.42
CA LEU A 121 -3.05 -0.13 3.74
C LEU A 121 -3.03 0.72 2.47
N ALA A 122 -3.41 1.98 2.60
CA ALA A 122 -3.28 3.00 1.56
C ALA A 122 -2.47 4.18 2.09
N GLY A 123 -1.48 4.64 1.32
CA GLY A 123 -0.57 5.72 1.71
C GLY A 123 -0.38 6.69 0.57
N VAL A 124 -0.22 7.97 0.87
CA VAL A 124 0.07 9.00 -0.13
C VAL A 124 1.56 9.29 -0.13
N GLY A 125 2.15 9.39 -1.32
CA GLY A 125 3.53 9.75 -1.50
C GLY A 125 3.75 10.69 -2.68
N VAL A 126 4.97 11.18 -2.81
CA VAL A 126 5.43 11.91 -3.99
C VAL A 126 6.43 11.05 -4.73
N TRP A 127 6.19 10.83 -6.02
CA TRP A 127 7.08 10.16 -6.93
C TRP A 127 7.74 11.20 -7.85
N ALA A 128 9.00 11.52 -7.59
CA ALA A 128 9.86 12.17 -8.57
C ALA A 128 10.27 11.10 -9.58
N GLY A 129 9.56 11.01 -10.70
CA GLY A 129 9.95 10.09 -11.78
C GLY A 129 11.36 10.41 -12.28
N GLU A 130 12.16 9.36 -12.49
CA GLU A 130 13.31 9.39 -13.41
C GLU A 130 12.85 9.36 -14.87
#